data_AF-A0A3B0QUP2-F1
#
_entry.id   AF-A0A3B0QUP2-F1
#
_cell.length_a   1.000
_cell.length_b   1.000
_cell.length_c   1.000
_cell.angle_alpha   90.00
_cell.angle_beta   90.00
_cell.angle_gamma   90.00
#
_symmetry.space_group_name_H-M   'P 1'
#
loop_
_entity.id
_entity.type
_entity.pdbx_description
1 polymer ?
#
loop_
_entity_poly.entity_id
_entity_poly.type
_entity_poly.pdbx_seq_one_letter_code
_entity_poly.pdbx_strand_id
1 'polypeptide(L)'
;MLTPEITKFIDVFVSEIQGVKEIWLVGSRANCTFKEESDWDFVVFLSGNQKTFSQIQRRKDLRHEDVDLLIVYDGDKFEEPWPFFSKERYKPKSGSLKDWEWKIVSESEARYTAIDGRLNEKYLELNEEARGIKVWPVLCT
;
A
#
# COMPACT_ATOMS: atom_id res chain seq x y z
N MET A 1 1.65 -15.59 -3.59
CA MET A 1 2.23 -15.19 -4.89
C MET A 1 1.29 -14.22 -5.57
N LEU A 2 1.81 -13.24 -6.31
CA LEU A 2 0.98 -12.31 -7.09
C LEU A 2 0.27 -13.06 -8.23
N THR A 3 -0.93 -12.64 -8.60
CA THR A 3 -1.59 -13.13 -9.82
C THR A 3 -0.99 -12.45 -11.06
N PRO A 4 -1.11 -13.04 -12.26
CA PRO A 4 -0.61 -12.42 -13.49
C PRO A 4 -1.19 -11.02 -13.76
N GLU A 5 -2.44 -10.81 -13.40
CA GLU A 5 -3.13 -9.52 -13.52
C GLU A 5 -2.50 -8.45 -12.62
N ILE A 6 -2.22 -8.79 -11.37
CA ILE A 6 -1.60 -7.87 -10.40
C ILE A 6 -0.14 -7.59 -10.75
N THR A 7 0.59 -8.58 -11.27
CA THR A 7 1.92 -8.36 -11.83
C THR A 7 1.87 -7.35 -12.98
N LYS A 8 0.94 -7.54 -13.94
CA LYS A 8 0.77 -6.61 -15.06
C LYS A 8 0.40 -5.21 -14.58
N PHE A 9 -0.45 -5.09 -13.56
CA PHE A 9 -0.78 -3.80 -12.95
C PHE A 9 0.46 -3.09 -12.40
N ILE A 10 1.30 -3.81 -11.63
CA ILE A 10 2.54 -3.26 -11.07
C ILE A 10 3.48 -2.79 -12.21
N ASP A 11 3.66 -3.61 -13.24
CA ASP A 11 4.52 -3.29 -14.39
C ASP A 11 4.04 -2.02 -15.10
N VAL A 12 2.73 -1.92 -15.38
CA VAL A 12 2.14 -0.72 -15.99
C VAL A 12 2.33 0.50 -15.09
N PHE A 13 2.02 0.38 -13.79
CA PHE A 13 2.13 1.48 -12.84
C PHE A 13 3.56 2.02 -12.77
N VAL A 14 4.56 1.15 -12.65
CA VAL A 14 5.98 1.51 -12.61
C VAL A 14 6.44 2.13 -13.93
N SER A 15 5.96 1.63 -15.07
CA SER A 15 6.34 2.15 -16.38
C SER A 15 5.78 3.56 -16.65
N GLU A 16 4.59 3.85 -16.12
CA GLU A 16 3.85 5.10 -16.34
C GLU A 16 4.18 6.19 -15.32
N ILE A 17 4.60 5.80 -14.11
CA ILE A 17 4.89 6.72 -13.01
C ILE A 17 6.40 6.81 -12.78
N GLN A 18 6.99 7.94 -13.19
CA GLN A 18 8.38 8.22 -12.88
C GLN A 18 8.60 8.39 -11.37
N GLY A 19 9.65 7.77 -10.87
CA GLY A 19 10.09 7.92 -9.49
C GLY A 19 9.46 6.95 -8.50
N VAL A 20 8.87 5.83 -8.93
CA VAL A 20 8.63 4.72 -8.01
C VAL A 20 9.97 4.14 -7.55
N LYS A 21 10.18 4.01 -6.24
CA LYS A 21 11.37 3.41 -5.62
C LYS A 21 11.12 1.96 -5.24
N GLU A 22 10.01 1.71 -4.55
CA GLU A 22 9.67 0.40 -4.03
C GLU A 22 8.15 0.23 -3.98
N ILE A 23 7.69 -0.99 -4.15
CA ILE A 23 6.29 -1.38 -3.92
C ILE A 23 6.29 -2.56 -2.96
N TRP A 24 5.47 -2.43 -1.91
CA TRP A 24 5.34 -3.42 -0.85
C TRP A 24 3.90 -3.90 -0.76
N LEU A 25 3.69 -5.22 -0.82
CA LEU A 25 2.43 -5.86 -0.50
C LEU A 25 2.22 -5.83 1.02
N VAL A 26 1.06 -5.38 1.46
CA VAL A 26 0.66 -5.35 2.88
C VAL A 26 -0.71 -6.03 3.05
N GLY A 27 -1.30 -5.94 4.24
CA GLY A 27 -2.66 -6.43 4.48
C GLY A 27 -2.76 -7.96 4.51
N SER A 28 -3.97 -8.47 4.26
CA SER A 28 -4.30 -9.89 4.47
C SER A 28 -3.45 -10.85 3.63
N ARG A 29 -3.09 -10.44 2.39
CA ARG A 29 -2.29 -11.24 1.46
C ARG A 29 -0.82 -11.35 1.87
N ALA A 30 -0.25 -10.29 2.46
CA ALA A 30 1.10 -10.35 3.02
C ALA A 30 1.19 -11.22 4.30
N ASN A 31 0.07 -11.32 5.03
CA ASN A 31 -0.01 -12.00 6.32
C ASN A 31 -0.65 -13.40 6.22
N CYS A 32 -0.93 -13.90 5.01
CA CYS A 32 -1.54 -15.21 4.77
C CYS A 32 -2.92 -15.42 5.45
N THR A 33 -3.66 -14.33 5.68
CA THR A 33 -5.01 -14.34 6.26
C THR A 33 -6.10 -13.96 5.25
N PHE A 34 -5.73 -13.86 3.98
CA PHE A 34 -6.63 -13.50 2.87
C PHE A 34 -7.62 -14.62 2.53
N LYS A 35 -8.76 -14.22 1.96
CA LYS A 35 -9.71 -15.10 1.27
C LYS A 35 -9.55 -14.91 -0.24
N GLU A 36 -10.14 -15.80 -1.02
CA GLU A 36 -10.03 -15.77 -2.49
C GLU A 36 -10.43 -14.39 -3.05
N GLU A 37 -11.50 -13.82 -2.50
CA GLU A 37 -12.09 -12.53 -2.84
C GLU A 37 -11.42 -11.30 -2.19
N SER A 38 -10.35 -11.49 -1.41
CA SER A 38 -9.65 -10.36 -0.78
C SER A 38 -8.97 -9.48 -1.83
N ASP A 39 -9.06 -8.17 -1.62
CA ASP A 39 -8.34 -7.14 -2.36
C ASP A 39 -6.81 -7.23 -2.16
N TRP A 40 -6.10 -6.37 -2.88
CA TRP A 40 -4.66 -6.22 -2.82
C TRP A 40 -4.29 -4.86 -2.24
N ASP A 41 -3.68 -4.85 -1.06
CA ASP A 41 -3.16 -3.62 -0.47
C ASP A 41 -1.67 -3.45 -0.79
N PHE A 42 -1.30 -2.28 -1.34
CA PHE A 42 0.10 -1.94 -1.59
C PHE A 42 0.48 -0.60 -0.95
N VAL A 43 1.72 -0.54 -0.45
CA VAL A 43 2.41 0.70 -0.11
C VAL A 43 3.47 0.98 -1.18
N VAL A 44 3.36 2.14 -1.82
CA VAL A 44 4.28 2.58 -2.88
C VAL A 44 5.15 3.71 -2.36
N PHE A 45 6.46 3.53 -2.41
CA PHE A 45 7.43 4.54 -2.04
C PHE A 45 7.88 5.32 -3.26
N LEU A 46 7.73 6.64 -3.23
CA LEU A 46 8.21 7.52 -4.28
C LEU A 46 9.60 8.11 -3.96
N SER A 47 10.40 8.35 -5.00
CA SER A 47 11.56 9.26 -4.98
C SER A 47 11.13 10.72 -5.11
N GLY A 48 9.91 10.96 -5.58
CA GLY A 48 9.32 12.26 -5.76
C GLY A 48 8.85 12.91 -4.45
N ASN A 49 8.14 14.03 -4.61
CA ASN A 49 7.50 14.76 -3.52
C ASN A 49 5.98 14.84 -3.76
N GLN A 50 5.29 15.66 -2.98
CA GLN A 50 3.86 15.96 -3.15
C GLN A 50 3.43 16.20 -4.61
N LYS A 51 4.28 16.80 -5.46
CA LYS A 51 3.96 17.04 -6.88
C LYS A 51 3.76 15.75 -7.67
N THR A 52 4.60 14.74 -7.45
CA THR A 52 4.46 13.42 -8.10
C THR A 52 3.17 12.74 -7.64
N PHE A 53 2.86 12.80 -6.35
CA PHE A 53 1.58 12.32 -5.84
C PHE A 53 0.38 13.01 -6.52
N SER A 54 0.41 14.34 -6.64
CA SER A 54 -0.64 15.09 -7.35
C SER A 54 -0.74 14.78 -8.84
N GLN A 55 0.30 14.24 -9.48
CA GLN A 55 0.23 13.73 -10.86
C GLN A 55 -0.46 12.36 -10.89
N ILE A 56 -0.10 11.46 -9.97
CA ILE A 56 -0.74 10.14 -9.81
C ILE A 56 -2.24 10.30 -9.55
N GLN A 57 -2.65 11.22 -8.67
CA GLN A 57 -4.07 11.49 -8.38
C GLN A 57 -4.90 11.85 -9.63
N ARG A 58 -4.28 12.40 -10.68
CA ARG A 58 -4.92 12.73 -11.96
C ARG A 58 -4.98 11.56 -12.94
N ARG A 59 -4.14 10.53 -12.77
CA ARG A 59 -4.08 9.32 -13.61
C ARG A 59 -5.12 8.28 -13.18
N LYS A 60 -6.41 8.62 -13.30
CA LYS A 60 -7.51 7.70 -12.93
C LYS A 60 -7.53 6.41 -13.76
N ASP A 61 -6.91 6.45 -14.94
CA ASP A 61 -6.68 5.32 -15.84
C ASP A 61 -5.76 4.24 -15.24
N LEU A 62 -4.94 4.59 -14.25
CA LEU A 62 -4.07 3.65 -13.55
C LEU A 62 -4.74 3.01 -12.34
N ARG A 63 -6.03 3.28 -12.08
CA ARG A 63 -6.77 2.63 -10.99
C ARG A 63 -7.14 1.21 -11.38
N HIS A 64 -6.91 0.27 -10.47
CA HIS A 64 -7.41 -1.10 -10.54
C HIS A 64 -8.47 -1.31 -9.45
N GLU A 65 -9.52 -2.06 -9.75
CA GLU A 65 -10.68 -2.20 -8.86
C GLU A 65 -10.40 -3.06 -7.63
N ASP A 66 -9.59 -4.11 -7.78
CA ASP A 66 -9.15 -4.98 -6.69
C ASP A 66 -7.87 -4.52 -5.96
N VAL A 67 -7.44 -3.27 -6.18
CA VAL A 67 -6.19 -2.75 -5.59
C VAL A 67 -6.42 -1.49 -4.79
N ASP A 68 -6.04 -1.54 -3.52
CA ASP A 68 -5.90 -0.38 -2.65
C ASP A 68 -4.43 0.06 -2.58
N LEU A 69 -4.16 1.28 -3.08
CA LEU A 69 -2.82 1.87 -3.05
C LEU A 69 -2.69 2.92 -1.95
N LEU A 70 -1.59 2.86 -1.20
CA LEU A 70 -1.12 3.93 -0.32
C LEU A 70 0.21 4.47 -0.87
N ILE A 71 0.26 5.75 -1.21
CA ILE A 71 1.46 6.37 -1.81
C ILE A 71 2.20 7.16 -0.75
N VAL A 72 3.41 6.73 -0.40
CA VAL A 72 4.35 7.48 0.44
C VAL A 72 5.05 8.53 -0.41
N TYR A 73 4.80 9.81 -0.14
CA TYR A 73 5.22 10.91 -1.01
C TYR A 73 6.23 11.88 -0.40
N ASP A 74 6.53 11.79 0.91
CA ASP A 74 7.54 12.62 1.58
C ASP A 74 8.50 11.82 2.46
N GLY A 75 8.48 10.49 2.30
CA GLY A 75 9.26 9.55 3.10
C GLY A 75 8.59 9.11 4.40
N ASP A 76 7.41 9.65 4.72
CA ASP A 76 6.68 9.30 5.95
C ASP A 76 5.16 9.26 5.72
N LYS A 77 4.58 10.35 5.25
CA LYS A 77 3.15 10.46 5.00
C LYS A 77 2.76 9.66 3.77
N PHE A 78 1.64 8.96 3.91
CA PHE A 78 0.99 8.26 2.80
C PHE A 78 -0.47 8.66 2.66
N GLU A 79 -0.97 8.58 1.43
CA GLU A 79 -2.37 8.79 1.12
C GLU A 79 -2.77 7.95 -0.10
N GLU A 80 -4.03 7.52 -0.12
CA GLU A 80 -4.65 6.87 -1.25
C GLU A 80 -4.93 7.87 -2.38
N PRO A 81 -4.46 7.60 -3.62
CA PRO A 81 -4.56 8.56 -4.71
C PRO A 81 -5.98 8.64 -5.29
N TRP A 82 -6.76 7.57 -5.20
CA TRP A 82 -8.07 7.44 -5.84
C TRP A 82 -9.12 6.86 -4.88
N PRO A 83 -9.53 7.61 -3.86
CA PRO A 83 -10.47 7.14 -2.85
C PRO A 83 -11.82 6.76 -3.45
N PHE A 84 -12.33 5.60 -3.04
CA PHE A 84 -13.74 5.27 -3.22
C PHE A 84 -14.53 5.83 -2.04
N PHE A 85 -15.38 6.81 -2.30
CA PHE A 85 -16.25 7.39 -1.29
C PHE A 85 -17.53 6.57 -1.16
N SER A 86 -17.83 6.17 0.07
CA SER A 86 -19.08 5.50 0.44
C SER A 86 -19.71 6.20 1.64
N LYS A 87 -20.93 5.80 2.04
CA LYS A 87 -21.55 6.30 3.27
C LYS A 87 -20.70 6.04 4.51
N GLU A 88 -19.87 5.00 4.48
CA GLU A 88 -19.00 4.55 5.57
C GLU A 88 -17.58 5.13 5.45
N ARG A 89 -17.21 5.66 4.28
CA ARG A 89 -15.88 6.19 4.00
C ARG A 89 -15.98 7.51 3.26
N TYR A 90 -15.89 8.61 4.01
CA TYR A 90 -15.97 9.98 3.50
C TYR A 90 -14.60 10.67 3.35
N LYS A 91 -13.51 9.97 3.66
CA LYS A 91 -12.13 10.46 3.55
C LYS A 91 -11.24 9.41 2.87
N PRO A 92 -10.21 9.84 2.12
CA PRO A 92 -9.16 8.94 1.64
C PRO A 92 -8.49 8.20 2.80
N LYS A 93 -7.97 6.99 2.56
CA LYS A 93 -7.04 6.37 3.50
C LYS A 93 -5.76 7.21 3.52
N SER A 94 -5.31 7.62 4.70
CA SER A 94 -4.05 8.35 4.88
C SER A 94 -3.47 8.11 6.27
N GLY A 95 -2.20 8.42 6.44
CA GLY A 95 -1.46 8.24 7.69
C GLY A 95 0.02 8.54 7.52
N SER A 96 0.83 8.05 8.46
CA SER A 96 2.29 8.16 8.40
C SER A 96 2.96 6.81 8.72
N LEU A 97 4.11 6.55 8.10
CA LEU A 97 4.92 5.37 8.37
C LEU A 97 5.42 5.34 9.81
N LYS A 98 5.67 6.51 10.42
CA LYS A 98 5.98 6.62 11.85
C LYS A 98 4.85 6.11 12.73
N ASP A 99 3.61 6.50 12.45
CA ASP A 99 2.44 6.02 13.22
C ASP A 99 2.21 4.52 13.03
N TRP A 100 2.61 3.99 11.87
CA TRP A 100 2.61 2.55 11.59
C TRP A 100 3.82 1.81 12.17
N GLU A 101 4.76 2.50 12.82
CA GLU A 101 6.03 1.91 13.26
C GLU A 101 6.74 1.11 12.15
N TRP A 102 6.62 1.57 10.90
CA TRP A 102 7.11 0.83 9.74
C TRP A 102 8.63 0.64 9.80
N LYS A 103 9.07 -0.61 9.70
CA LYS A 103 10.47 -1.02 9.79
C LYS A 103 10.82 -2.02 8.71
N ILE A 104 11.79 -1.68 7.87
CA ILE A 104 12.40 -2.64 6.94
C ILE A 104 13.30 -3.58 7.76
N VAL A 105 13.01 -4.89 7.71
CA VAL A 105 13.77 -5.92 8.45
C VAL A 105 14.73 -6.70 7.54
N SER A 106 14.46 -6.74 6.23
CA SER A 106 15.35 -7.28 5.21
C SER A 106 15.08 -6.63 3.85
N GLU A 107 15.84 -7.02 2.81
CA GLU A 107 15.63 -6.52 1.46
C GLU A 107 14.23 -6.82 0.89
N SER A 108 13.59 -7.90 1.36
CA SER A 108 12.28 -8.36 0.89
C SER A 108 11.17 -8.29 1.93
N GLU A 109 11.46 -7.91 3.18
CA GLU A 109 10.50 -7.91 4.28
C GLU A 109 10.56 -6.63 5.12
N ALA A 110 9.38 -6.11 5.45
CA ALA A 110 9.15 -5.05 6.42
C ALA A 110 8.13 -5.51 7.46
N ARG A 111 8.08 -4.80 8.58
CA ARG A 111 7.15 -4.99 9.69
C ARG A 111 6.49 -3.67 10.05
N TYR A 112 5.23 -3.72 10.48
CA TYR A 112 4.49 -2.52 10.87
C TYR A 112 3.35 -2.85 11.84
N THR A 113 2.97 -1.89 12.65
CA THR A 113 1.82 -1.92 13.55
C THR A 113 0.68 -1.15 12.89
N ALA A 114 -0.30 -1.86 12.33
CA ALA A 114 -1.45 -1.22 11.73
C ALA A 114 -2.38 -0.70 12.82
N ILE A 115 -2.51 0.62 12.98
CA ILE A 115 -3.60 1.20 13.76
C ILE A 115 -4.85 1.09 12.89
N ASP A 116 -5.59 -0.03 13.02
CA ASP A 116 -6.85 -0.19 12.29
C ASP A 116 -7.86 0.84 12.81
N GLY A 117 -8.10 1.88 12.00
CA GLY A 117 -9.11 2.90 12.26
C GLY A 117 -10.56 2.39 12.22
N ARG A 118 -10.78 1.08 11.96
CA ARG A 118 -12.09 0.42 12.07
C ARG A 118 -12.29 -0.34 13.39
N LEU A 119 -11.27 -0.41 14.26
CA LEU A 119 -11.44 -1.05 15.56
C LEU A 119 -12.15 -0.09 16.52
N ASN A 120 -13.48 -0.16 16.50
CA ASN A 120 -14.28 0.07 17.69
C ASN A 120 -13.61 -0.68 18.87
N GLU A 121 -13.65 -0.07 20.05
CA GLU A 121 -12.99 -0.33 21.34
C GLU A 121 -12.88 -1.79 21.86
N LYS A 122 -13.26 -2.81 21.08
CA LYS A 122 -13.35 -4.22 21.48
C LYS A 122 -12.23 -5.13 20.95
N TYR A 123 -11.31 -4.62 20.13
CA TYR A 123 -10.17 -5.37 19.57
C TYR A 123 -8.81 -4.72 19.86
N LEU A 124 -8.73 -3.82 20.86
CA LEU A 124 -7.50 -3.18 21.33
C LEU A 124 -6.46 -4.15 21.93
N GLU A 125 -6.64 -5.46 21.80
CA GLU A 125 -5.74 -6.47 22.36
C GLU A 125 -4.77 -7.08 21.35
N LEU A 126 -4.82 -6.74 20.07
CA LEU A 126 -3.86 -7.26 19.09
C LEU A 126 -3.08 -6.13 18.43
N ASN A 127 -2.08 -5.64 19.17
CA ASN A 127 -0.85 -5.07 18.60
C ASN A 127 -0.07 -6.20 17.89
N GLU A 128 -0.69 -6.88 16.93
CA GLU A 128 -0.03 -7.91 16.14
C GLU A 128 0.78 -7.21 15.04
N GLU A 129 2.09 -7.36 15.13
CA GLU A 129 3.04 -6.87 14.13
C GLU A 129 2.74 -7.54 12.77
N ALA A 130 2.29 -6.72 11.81
CA ALA A 130 1.97 -7.16 10.46
C ALA A 130 3.22 -7.14 9.55
N ARG A 131 3.16 -7.93 8.48
CA ARG A 131 4.23 -8.06 7.47
C ARG A 131 3.96 -7.20 6.24
N GLY A 132 5.01 -6.58 5.74
CA GLY A 132 5.10 -6.06 4.38
C GLY A 132 6.08 -6.91 3.56
N ILE A 133 5.70 -7.27 2.33
CA ILE A 133 6.55 -8.05 1.41
C ILE A 133 6.92 -7.18 0.22
N LYS A 134 8.21 -6.98 -0.05
CA LYS A 134 8.63 -6.19 -1.22
C LYS A 134 8.29 -6.98 -2.49
N VAL A 135 7.55 -6.33 -3.39
CA VAL A 135 7.14 -6.91 -4.68
C VAL A 135 7.76 -6.18 -5.87
N TRP A 136 8.31 -4.98 -5.66
CA TRP A 136 9.10 -4.27 -6.65
C TRP A 136 10.16 -3.38 -5.99
N PRO A 137 11.39 -3.30 -6.54
CA PRO A 137 11.91 -4.16 -7.61
C PRO A 137 12.02 -5.61 -7.14
N VAL A 138 11.75 -6.57 -8.03
CA VAL A 138 11.99 -7.98 -7.74
C VAL A 138 13.50 -8.20 -7.78
N LEU A 139 14.10 -8.55 -6.65
CA LEU A 139 15.49 -8.99 -6.63
C LEU A 139 15.54 -10.35 -7.32
N CYS A 140 16.29 -10.45 -8.41
CA CYS A 140 16.59 -11.73 -9.02
C CYS A 140 17.39 -12.56 -8.00
N THR A 141 16.75 -13.51 -7.35
CA THR A 141 17.40 -14.59 -6.57
C THR A 141 17.83 -15.71 -7.50
#